data_AF-A0A2A4KMC0-F1
#
_entry.id   AF-A0A2A4KMC0-F1
#
_cell.length_a   1.000
_cell.length_b   1.000
_cell.length_c   1.000
_cell.angle_alpha   90.00
_cell.angle_beta   90.00
_cell.angle_gamma   90.00
#
_symmetry.space_group_name_H-M   'P 1'
#
loop_
_entity.id
_entity.type
_entity.pdbx_description
1 polymer ?
#
loop_
_entity_poly.entity_id
_entity_poly.type
_entity_poly.pdbx_seq_one_letter_code
_entity_poly.pdbx_strand_id
1 'polypeptide(L)'
;MTGAGRLTFSTRTAVPLHLRVRNSRMPESRHGRANTAQPVQAPDPAGSRRRRLATLLADMVPGARTIRVSQREPERTWPSPHARAYDEQGSPVALNRAQGLTAARWVMRTHPEVNWNEAYDLDLTNGVLRPAAEAYAVADGRR
;
A
#
# COMPACT_ATOMS: atom_id res chain seq x y z
N MET A 1 -20.68 15.98 57.28
CA MET A 1 -20.28 17.19 56.52
C MET A 1 -20.02 16.76 55.08
N THR A 2 -21.00 16.94 54.20
CA THR A 2 -20.94 16.47 52.80
C THR A 2 -21.04 17.69 51.90
N GLY A 3 -19.92 18.07 51.28
CA GLY A 3 -19.83 19.24 50.40
C GLY A 3 -20.42 18.93 49.03
N ALA A 4 -21.59 19.51 48.74
CA ALA A 4 -22.18 19.51 47.41
C ALA A 4 -21.53 20.63 46.57
N GLY A 5 -20.52 20.27 45.77
CA GLY A 5 -19.93 21.15 44.77
C GLY A 5 -20.91 21.38 43.62
N ARG A 6 -21.55 22.54 43.61
CA ARG A 6 -22.53 22.96 42.60
C ARG A 6 -21.78 23.43 41.34
N LEU A 7 -21.73 22.60 40.30
CA LEU A 7 -21.18 22.95 39.00
C LEU A 7 -22.09 23.98 38.31
N THR A 8 -21.65 25.23 38.23
CA THR A 8 -22.28 26.29 37.44
C THR A 8 -21.83 26.19 35.99
N PHE A 9 -22.65 25.57 35.14
CA PHE A 9 -22.44 25.62 33.69
C PHE A 9 -22.83 27.00 33.18
N SER A 10 -21.83 27.80 32.80
CA SER A 10 -22.02 29.08 32.13
C SER A 10 -22.54 28.84 30.71
N THR A 11 -23.83 29.11 30.48
CA THR A 11 -24.41 29.18 29.12
C THR A 11 -24.01 30.49 28.47
N ARG A 12 -22.80 30.54 27.91
CA ARG A 12 -22.44 31.60 26.97
C ARG A 12 -23.07 31.23 25.62
N THR A 13 -24.17 31.89 25.30
CA THR A 13 -24.85 31.82 24.00
C THR A 13 -23.84 32.11 22.88
N ALA A 14 -23.50 31.08 22.10
CA ALA A 14 -22.65 31.23 20.92
C ALA A 14 -23.44 31.97 19.84
N VAL A 15 -22.88 33.08 19.34
CA VAL A 15 -23.40 33.80 18.17
C VAL A 15 -23.29 32.86 16.97
N PRO A 16 -24.39 32.59 16.23
CA PRO A 16 -24.32 31.73 15.05
C PRO A 16 -23.48 32.42 13.97
N LEU A 17 -22.41 31.75 13.55
CA LEU A 17 -21.65 32.15 12.37
C LEU A 17 -22.56 32.02 11.15
N HIS A 18 -22.91 33.14 10.53
CA HIS A 18 -23.59 33.14 9.24
C HIS A 18 -22.67 32.48 8.20
N LEU A 19 -22.92 31.21 7.92
CA LEU A 19 -22.29 30.45 6.85
C LEU A 19 -22.70 31.09 5.53
N ARG A 20 -21.89 32.01 5.01
CA ARG A 20 -22.05 32.54 3.65
C ARG A 20 -21.85 31.39 2.67
N VAL A 21 -22.95 30.81 2.22
CA VAL A 21 -23.00 29.86 1.10
C VAL A 21 -22.42 30.57 -0.12
N ARG A 22 -21.14 30.33 -0.41
CA ARG A 22 -20.58 30.64 -1.72
C ARG A 22 -21.18 29.64 -2.70
N ASN A 23 -22.05 30.14 -3.57
CA ASN A 23 -22.54 29.42 -4.76
C ASN A 23 -21.33 28.93 -5.57
N SER A 24 -20.99 27.66 -5.36
CA SER A 24 -19.96 26.96 -6.12
C SER A 24 -20.65 26.43 -7.37
N ARG A 25 -20.86 27.29 -8.38
CA ARG A 25 -21.18 26.81 -9.72
C ARG A 25 -19.95 26.04 -10.21
N MET A 26 -20.10 24.72 -10.36
CA MET A 26 -19.17 23.89 -11.12
C MET A 26 -19.04 24.46 -12.54
N PRO A 27 -17.83 24.79 -13.03
CA PRO A 27 -17.65 25.05 -14.45
C PRO A 27 -17.86 23.73 -15.19
N GLU A 28 -18.74 23.75 -16.20
CA GLU A 28 -18.93 22.62 -17.09
C GLU A 28 -17.58 22.25 -17.71
N SER A 29 -17.09 21.07 -17.35
CA SER A 29 -15.87 20.54 -17.94
C SER A 29 -16.21 20.19 -19.37
N ARG A 30 -15.86 21.11 -20.28
CA ARG A 30 -15.86 20.94 -21.72
C ARG A 30 -14.94 19.75 -22.06
N HIS A 31 -15.49 18.54 -21.99
CA HIS A 31 -14.84 17.30 -22.44
C HIS A 31 -14.86 17.28 -23.97
N GLY A 32 -14.17 18.26 -24.56
CA GLY A 32 -13.78 18.27 -25.96
C GLY A 32 -12.38 17.68 -26.06
N ARG A 33 -12.29 16.36 -26.14
CA ARG A 33 -11.15 15.71 -26.80
C ARG A 33 -11.70 14.64 -27.72
N ALA A 34 -11.87 15.03 -28.97
CA ALA A 34 -11.83 14.10 -30.08
C ALA A 34 -10.46 13.43 -30.07
N ASN A 35 -10.40 12.20 -29.57
CA ASN A 35 -9.31 11.28 -29.85
C ASN A 35 -9.90 10.15 -30.68
N THR A 36 -10.00 10.39 -31.98
CA THR A 36 -9.97 9.32 -32.97
C THR A 36 -8.52 8.83 -33.01
N ALA A 37 -8.15 8.02 -32.03
CA ALA A 37 -6.87 7.33 -31.99
C ALA A 37 -7.17 5.83 -31.91
N GLN A 38 -6.62 5.13 -32.91
CA GLN A 38 -6.71 3.71 -33.21
C GLN A 38 -6.57 2.79 -31.97
N PRO A 39 -7.08 1.55 -32.02
CA PRO A 39 -6.92 0.59 -30.94
C PRO A 39 -5.46 0.11 -30.93
N VAL A 40 -4.57 0.89 -30.32
CA VAL A 40 -3.31 0.38 -29.79
C VAL A 40 -3.72 -0.59 -28.68
N GLN A 41 -3.37 -1.86 -28.82
CA GLN A 41 -3.61 -2.88 -27.80
C GLN A 41 -3.19 -2.32 -26.43
N ALA A 42 -4.18 -1.98 -25.61
CA ALA A 42 -3.93 -1.35 -24.33
C ALA A 42 -3.19 -2.38 -23.47
N PRO A 43 -1.97 -2.10 -22.98
CA PRO A 43 -1.32 -2.98 -22.03
C PRO A 43 -2.23 -3.14 -20.83
N ASP A 44 -2.36 -4.38 -20.33
CA ASP A 44 -3.17 -4.69 -19.15
C ASP A 44 -2.92 -3.63 -18.05
N PRO A 45 -3.93 -2.84 -17.66
CA PRO A 45 -3.78 -1.78 -16.68
C PRO A 45 -3.32 -2.33 -15.32
N ALA A 46 -3.60 -3.59 -15.00
CA ALA A 46 -3.09 -4.25 -13.82
C ALA A 46 -1.59 -4.58 -13.96
N GLY A 47 -1.17 -5.11 -15.11
CA GLY A 47 0.24 -5.39 -15.42
C GLY A 47 1.12 -4.13 -15.37
N SER A 48 0.65 -3.03 -15.94
CA SER A 48 1.37 -1.74 -15.89
C SER A 48 1.46 -1.16 -14.47
N ARG A 49 0.41 -1.31 -13.64
CA ARG A 49 0.44 -0.91 -12.23
C ARG A 49 1.44 -1.73 -11.42
N ARG A 50 1.47 -3.05 -11.61
CA ARG A 50 2.39 -3.97 -10.92
C ARG A 50 3.85 -3.67 -11.27
N ARG A 51 4.14 -3.41 -12.54
CA ARG A 51 5.49 -3.02 -12.99
C ARG A 51 5.91 -1.67 -12.42
N ARG A 52 5.01 -0.68 -12.40
CA ARG A 52 5.28 0.62 -11.77
C ARG A 52 5.55 0.49 -10.27
N LEU A 53 4.79 -0.36 -9.57
CA LEU A 53 5.03 -0.65 -8.16
C LEU A 53 6.43 -1.22 -7.96
N ALA A 54 6.84 -2.18 -8.77
CA ALA A 54 8.16 -2.79 -8.70
C ALA A 54 9.29 -1.75 -8.84
N THR A 55 9.16 -0.83 -9.80
CA THR A 55 10.12 0.30 -9.96
C THR A 55 10.18 1.18 -8.71
N LEU A 56 9.03 1.60 -8.16
CA LEU A 56 9.00 2.45 -6.97
C LEU A 56 9.60 1.75 -5.73
N LEU A 57 9.43 0.44 -5.61
CA LEU A 57 9.99 -0.34 -4.52
C LEU A 57 11.51 -0.53 -4.68
N ALA A 58 12.00 -0.72 -5.91
CA ALA A 58 13.43 -0.77 -6.20
C ALA A 58 14.12 0.57 -5.88
N ASP A 59 13.47 1.70 -6.18
CA ASP A 59 13.97 3.02 -5.82
C ASP A 59 13.98 3.24 -4.29
N MET A 60 12.97 2.73 -3.59
CA MET A 60 12.86 2.86 -2.12
C MET A 60 13.85 1.98 -1.36
N VAL A 61 14.21 0.81 -1.91
CA VAL A 61 15.13 -0.15 -1.30
C VAL A 61 16.21 -0.55 -2.32
N PRO A 62 17.23 0.30 -2.52
CA PRO A 62 18.31 0.00 -3.45
C PRO A 62 19.02 -1.30 -3.08
N GLY A 63 19.31 -2.14 -4.09
CA GLY A 63 19.96 -3.44 -3.91
C GLY A 63 19.01 -4.58 -3.54
N ALA A 64 17.73 -4.32 -3.29
CA ALA A 64 16.74 -5.37 -3.18
C ALA A 64 16.39 -5.92 -4.57
N ARG A 65 16.32 -7.25 -4.66
CA ARG A 65 15.79 -7.98 -5.82
C ARG A 65 14.37 -8.48 -5.57
N THR A 66 14.08 -8.84 -4.32
CA THR A 66 12.81 -9.46 -3.93
C THR A 66 12.29 -8.81 -2.68
N ILE A 67 10.97 -8.58 -2.63
CA ILE A 67 10.28 -8.19 -1.39
C ILE A 67 9.27 -9.26 -1.02
N ARG A 68 9.49 -9.88 0.13
CA ARG A 68 8.55 -10.81 0.75
C ARG A 68 7.52 -10.04 1.55
N VAL A 69 6.24 -10.32 1.33
CA VAL A 69 5.12 -9.66 2.01
C VAL A 69 4.20 -10.70 2.63
N SER A 70 3.75 -10.43 3.86
CA SER A 70 2.75 -11.21 4.59
C SER A 70 1.89 -10.30 5.47
N GLN A 71 0.67 -10.74 5.81
CA GLN A 71 -0.19 -10.07 6.79
C GLN A 71 0.15 -10.43 8.23
N ARG A 72 0.94 -11.48 8.43
CA ARG A 72 1.42 -11.91 9.74
C ARG A 72 2.93 -11.74 9.78
N GLU A 73 3.39 -10.92 10.71
CA GLU A 73 4.79 -10.97 11.12
C GLU A 73 4.97 -12.23 11.98
N PRO A 74 5.91 -13.14 11.66
CA PRO A 74 6.08 -14.40 12.40
C PRO A 74 6.36 -14.18 13.90
N GLU A 75 6.84 -12.99 14.27
CA GLU A 75 7.20 -12.62 15.64
C GLU A 75 6.10 -11.84 16.38
N ARG A 76 4.97 -11.48 15.73
CA ARG A 76 3.88 -10.71 16.37
C ARG A 76 2.55 -11.44 16.37
N THR A 77 1.86 -11.35 17.51
CA THR A 77 0.55 -11.97 17.78
C THR A 77 -0.61 -11.34 17.00
N TRP A 78 -0.48 -10.10 16.54
CA TRP A 78 -1.54 -9.41 15.78
C TRP A 78 -1.20 -9.37 14.29
N PRO A 79 -2.18 -9.58 13.37
CA PRO A 79 -1.95 -9.48 11.95
C PRO A 79 -1.60 -8.03 11.57
N SER A 80 -0.30 -7.77 11.41
CA SER A 80 0.22 -6.52 10.88
C SER A 80 0.90 -6.76 9.53
N PRO A 81 0.59 -5.97 8.48
CA PRO A 81 1.31 -6.03 7.22
C PRO A 81 2.80 -5.88 7.46
N HIS A 82 3.56 -6.83 6.94
CA HIS A 82 4.99 -6.94 7.17
C HIS A 82 5.68 -7.25 5.84
N ALA A 83 6.86 -6.66 5.66
CA ALA A 83 7.69 -6.88 4.48
C ALA A 83 9.16 -7.04 4.85
N ARG A 84 9.85 -7.95 4.16
CA ARG A 84 11.32 -8.13 4.20
C ARG A 84 11.86 -8.03 2.78
N ALA A 85 13.03 -7.42 2.62
CA ALA A 85 13.71 -7.30 1.34
C ALA A 85 14.90 -8.26 1.30
N TYR A 86 15.16 -8.78 0.11
CA TYR A 86 16.27 -9.68 -0.16
C TYR A 86 17.01 -9.21 -1.41
N ASP A 87 18.32 -9.36 -1.41
CA ASP A 87 19.17 -9.11 -2.59
C ASP A 87 19.07 -10.27 -3.59
N GLU A 88 19.89 -10.22 -4.65
CA GLU A 88 19.94 -11.27 -5.68
C GLU A 88 20.46 -12.60 -5.15
N GLN A 89 21.25 -12.58 -4.08
CA GLN A 89 21.85 -13.74 -3.42
C GLN A 89 20.92 -14.33 -2.34
N GLY A 90 19.77 -13.69 -2.08
CA GLY A 90 18.83 -14.09 -1.03
C GLY A 90 19.21 -13.59 0.37
N SER A 91 20.20 -12.70 0.50
CA SER A 91 20.57 -12.08 1.77
C SER A 91 19.59 -10.96 2.12
N PRO A 92 19.24 -10.78 3.41
CA PRO A 92 18.32 -9.74 3.83
C PRO A 92 18.92 -8.35 3.61
N VAL A 93 18.16 -7.47 2.94
CA VAL A 93 18.49 -6.06 2.78
C VAL A 93 17.79 -5.25 3.87
N ALA A 94 18.51 -4.31 4.46
CA ALA A 94 17.98 -3.49 5.56
C ALA A 94 16.77 -2.68 5.09
N LEU A 95 15.64 -2.90 5.77
CA LEU A 95 14.40 -2.17 5.58
C LEU A 95 14.03 -1.53 6.91
N ASN A 96 13.91 -0.20 6.93
CA ASN A 96 13.39 0.43 8.13
C ASN A 96 11.89 0.11 8.29
N ARG A 97 11.38 0.24 9.52
CA ARG A 97 10.00 -0.14 9.85
C ARG A 97 8.95 0.59 9.00
N ALA A 98 9.16 1.88 8.71
CA ALA A 98 8.23 2.69 7.94
C ALA A 98 8.21 2.28 6.46
N GLN A 99 9.39 2.01 5.88
CA GLN A 99 9.53 1.49 4.52
C GLN A 99 8.90 0.09 4.42
N GLY A 100 9.14 -0.79 5.39
CA GLY A 100 8.57 -2.14 5.40
C GLY A 100 7.05 -2.11 5.43
N LEU A 101 6.46 -1.29 6.30
CA LEU A 101 5.00 -1.12 6.36
C LEU A 101 4.43 -0.48 5.09
N THR A 102 5.14 0.49 4.52
CA THR A 102 4.74 1.16 3.27
C THR A 102 4.77 0.18 2.10
N ALA A 103 5.87 -0.57 1.95
CA ALA A 103 6.03 -1.61 0.95
C ALA A 103 4.91 -2.65 1.06
N ALA A 104 4.70 -3.21 2.25
CA ALA A 104 3.66 -4.22 2.49
C ALA A 104 2.28 -3.71 2.05
N ARG A 105 1.90 -2.49 2.46
CA ARG A 105 0.60 -1.90 2.09
C ARG A 105 0.45 -1.64 0.61
N TRP A 106 1.50 -1.16 -0.06
CA TRP A 106 1.47 -0.90 -1.50
C TRP A 106 1.32 -2.19 -2.30
N VAL A 107 2.04 -3.24 -1.91
CA VAL A 107 1.93 -4.58 -2.51
C VAL A 107 0.54 -5.17 -2.29
N MET A 108 0.05 -5.19 -1.05
CA MET A 108 -1.28 -5.70 -0.71
C MET A 108 -2.40 -4.99 -1.46
N ARG A 109 -2.31 -3.66 -1.61
CA ARG A 109 -3.31 -2.87 -2.35
C ARG A 109 -3.26 -3.13 -3.85
N THR A 110 -2.10 -3.47 -4.39
CA THR A 110 -1.91 -3.70 -5.84
C THR A 110 -2.35 -5.10 -6.25
N HIS A 111 -2.40 -6.04 -5.31
CA HIS A 111 -2.83 -7.42 -5.49
C HIS A 111 -3.96 -7.79 -4.51
N PRO A 112 -5.15 -7.18 -4.62
CA PRO A 112 -6.28 -7.49 -3.74
C PRO A 112 -6.78 -8.94 -3.85
N GLU A 113 -6.45 -9.63 -4.93
CA GLU A 113 -6.81 -11.03 -5.20
C GLU A 113 -6.04 -12.07 -4.37
N VAL A 114 -4.99 -11.66 -3.65
CA VAL A 114 -4.04 -12.57 -2.97
C VAL A 114 -4.43 -12.78 -1.50
N ASN A 115 -4.31 -14.02 -1.02
CA ASN A 115 -4.49 -14.35 0.40
C ASN A 115 -3.21 -14.09 1.20
N TRP A 116 -3.14 -12.93 1.85
CA TRP A 116 -1.96 -12.51 2.62
C TRP A 116 -1.71 -13.24 3.94
N ASN A 117 -2.49 -14.28 4.28
CA ASN A 117 -2.15 -15.16 5.39
C ASN A 117 -0.86 -15.96 5.12
N GLU A 118 -0.52 -16.15 3.85
CA GLU A 118 0.74 -16.73 3.41
C GLU A 118 1.74 -15.64 2.99
N ALA A 119 3.01 -16.00 2.96
CA ALA A 119 4.05 -15.10 2.48
C ALA A 119 4.17 -15.19 0.95
N TYR A 120 4.27 -14.05 0.29
CA TYR A 120 4.48 -13.94 -1.15
C TYR A 120 5.71 -13.10 -1.46
N ASP A 121 6.48 -13.54 -2.44
CA ASP A 121 7.70 -12.91 -2.93
C ASP A 121 7.39 -12.13 -4.21
N LEU A 122 7.59 -10.81 -4.17
CA LEU A 122 7.50 -9.92 -5.31
C LEU A 122 8.90 -9.76 -5.93
N ASP A 123 9.04 -10.14 -7.20
CA ASP A 123 10.23 -9.85 -8.00
C ASP A 123 10.22 -8.40 -8.46
N LEU A 124 11.21 -7.61 -8.02
CA LEU A 124 11.31 -6.19 -8.34
C LEU A 124 11.72 -5.91 -9.80
N THR A 125 12.21 -6.91 -10.53
CA THR A 125 12.61 -6.76 -11.94
C THR A 125 11.41 -6.84 -12.87
N ASN A 126 10.51 -7.78 -12.58
CA ASN A 126 9.40 -8.12 -13.46
C ASN A 126 8.04 -7.69 -12.90
N GLY A 127 7.96 -7.39 -11.59
CA GLY A 127 6.71 -7.10 -10.89
C GLY A 127 5.81 -8.32 -10.72
N VAL A 128 6.38 -9.52 -10.83
CA VAL A 128 5.65 -10.79 -10.68
C VAL A 128 5.65 -11.20 -9.22
N LEU A 129 4.48 -11.56 -8.72
CA LEU A 129 4.28 -12.06 -7.37
C LEU A 129 4.22 -13.59 -7.39
N ARG A 130 4.92 -14.25 -6.48
CA ARG A 130 4.94 -15.72 -6.33
C ARG A 130 4.75 -16.12 -4.87
N PRO A 131 4.11 -17.25 -4.56
CA PRO A 131 4.10 -17.80 -3.21
C PRO A 131 5.54 -18.06 -2.72
N ALA A 132 5.86 -17.66 -1.49
CA ALA A 132 7.21 -17.86 -0.93
C ALA A 132 7.53 -19.35 -0.72
N ALA A 133 6.51 -20.19 -0.47
CA ALA A 133 6.69 -21.63 -0.32
C ALA A 133 7.24 -22.30 -1.60
N GLU A 134 6.80 -21.84 -2.77
CA GLU A 134 7.30 -22.33 -4.06
C GLU A 134 8.76 -21.91 -4.29
N ALA A 135 9.14 -20.71 -3.85
CA ALA A 135 10.52 -20.24 -3.94
C ALA A 135 11.50 -21.07 -3.09
N TYR A 136 11.06 -21.54 -1.91
CA TYR A 136 11.85 -22.46 -1.08
C TYR A 136 11.90 -23.87 -1.66
N ALA A 137 10.82 -24.38 -2.24
CA ALA A 137 10.82 -25.70 -2.88
C ALA A 137 11.80 -25.77 -4.07
N VAL A 138 11.92 -24.67 -4.83
CA VAL A 138 12.93 -24.56 -5.91
C VAL A 138 14.36 -24.46 -5.35
N ALA A 139 14.55 -23.83 -4.18
CA ALA A 139 15.85 -23.75 -3.53
C ALA A 139 16.29 -25.09 -2.88
N ASP A 140 15.35 -25.87 -2.36
CA ASP A 140 15.61 -27.15 -1.65
C ASP A 140 15.67 -28.37 -2.60
N GLY A 141 15.15 -28.24 -3.82
CA GLY A 141 15.22 -29.27 -4.87
C GLY A 141 16.60 -29.49 -5.50
N ARG A 142 17.68 -28.98 -4.88
CA ARG A 142 19.07 -29.17 -5.33
C ARG A 142 19.66 -30.38 -4.60
N ARG A 143 19.43 -31.58 -5.13
CA ARG A 143 20.24 -32.76 -4.82
C ARG A 143 20.53 -33.57 -6.06
#